data_AF-A0AAD6ZPK9-F1
#
_entry.id   AF-A0AAD6ZPK9-F1
#
_cell.length_a   1.000
_cell.length_b   1.000
_cell.length_c   1.000
_cell.angle_alpha   90.00
_cell.angle_beta   90.00
_cell.angle_gamma   90.00
#
_symmetry.space_group_name_H-M   'P 1'
#
loop_
_entity.id
_entity.type
_entity.pdbx_description
1 polymer ?
#
loop_
_entity_poly.entity_id
_entity_poly.type
_entity_poly.pdbx_seq_one_letter_code
_entity_poly.pdbx_strand_id
1 'polypeptide(L)'
;MPAPSSCASNDSGRSFFDHPRPAPSTPSSRSARSTPEGLVIPPIPPTNDPLVVTLDTHGHRVFLRVSDAPLQVDSSHVRRLVQFNAAPVPKCANCAELAIDCSFVEAGIPCPPCAILGIPDCDWTNPYWFAQNLRHCRDAYIRHERDSLVTAVREDHLAPSLFEREFERVQVWFYASAQGAITRFLLNARATRDLAVRGYGALANASTDVAHLLRFLAIATESRMHPLTLQIVANRVQTIIASMMS
;
A
#
# COMPACT_ATOMS: atom_id res chain seq x y z
N MET A 1 9.12 -16.89 7.10
CA MET A 1 8.23 -16.60 5.95
C MET A 1 6.94 -16.00 6.50
N PRO A 2 6.62 -14.71 6.27
CA PRO A 2 5.35 -14.16 6.72
C PRO A 2 4.22 -14.60 5.76
N ALA A 3 3.11 -15.08 6.33
CA ALA A 3 1.89 -15.40 5.59
C ALA A 3 1.35 -14.14 4.89
N PRO A 4 0.62 -14.27 3.76
CA PRO A 4 -0.10 -13.13 3.20
C PRO A 4 -1.03 -12.57 4.29
N SER A 5 -0.84 -11.30 4.66
CA SER A 5 -1.72 -10.62 5.60
C SER A 5 -3.12 -10.60 4.97
N SER A 6 -4.06 -11.36 5.53
CA SER A 6 -5.42 -11.39 5.00
C SER A 6 -5.98 -9.97 5.00
N CYS A 7 -6.36 -9.46 3.83
CA CYS A 7 -7.17 -8.25 3.74
C CYS A 7 -8.53 -8.41 4.43
N ALA A 8 -8.92 -9.64 4.73
CA ALA A 8 -10.26 -10.02 5.12
C ALA A 8 -10.34 -10.69 6.51
N SER A 9 -9.32 -10.72 7.38
CA SER A 9 -9.47 -11.53 8.63
C SER A 9 -8.77 -11.08 9.92
N ASN A 10 -9.55 -11.30 10.99
CA ASN A 10 -9.27 -11.48 12.42
C ASN A 10 -8.98 -10.24 13.29
N ASP A 11 -9.99 -9.38 13.45
CA ASP A 11 -10.28 -8.85 14.78
C ASP A 11 -11.30 -9.78 15.46
N SER A 12 -10.82 -10.94 15.91
CA SER A 12 -11.49 -11.71 16.95
C SER A 12 -11.34 -10.93 18.27
N GLY A 13 -12.22 -9.96 18.53
CA GLY A 13 -12.17 -9.24 19.81
C GLY A 13 -12.98 -7.97 19.97
N ARG A 14 -13.50 -7.35 18.90
CA ARG A 14 -14.45 -6.24 19.03
C ARG A 14 -15.60 -6.39 18.06
N SER A 15 -16.70 -6.92 18.61
CA SER A 15 -18.05 -6.70 18.09
C SER A 15 -18.21 -5.22 17.71
N PHE A 16 -18.49 -4.95 16.44
CA PHE A 16 -18.88 -3.61 15.98
C PHE A 16 -20.38 -3.33 16.26
N PHE A 17 -21.06 -4.22 16.99
CA PHE A 17 -22.43 -4.08 17.47
C PHE A 17 -22.42 -4.04 19.01
N ASP A 18 -22.22 -2.86 19.60
CA ASP A 18 -22.61 -2.59 20.99
C ASP A 18 -23.99 -1.89 20.98
N HIS A 19 -25.03 -2.71 20.82
CA HIS A 19 -26.39 -2.39 21.25
C HIS A 19 -26.87 -3.51 22.17
N PRO A 20 -27.56 -3.21 23.29
CA PRO A 20 -27.84 -4.19 24.33
C PRO A 20 -28.79 -5.27 23.80
N ARG A 21 -28.30 -6.50 23.67
CA ARG A 21 -29.08 -7.68 23.26
C ARG A 21 -29.51 -8.49 24.49
N PRO A 22 -30.77 -8.95 24.58
CA PRO A 22 -31.20 -9.90 25.60
C PRO A 22 -30.60 -11.31 25.39
N ALA A 23 -30.54 -12.09 26.46
CA ALA A 23 -29.87 -13.39 26.60
C ALA A 23 -30.30 -14.48 25.58
N PRO A 24 -29.47 -15.52 25.35
CA PRO A 24 -29.65 -16.49 24.27
C PRO A 24 -30.58 -17.64 24.67
N SER A 25 -31.40 -18.08 23.72
CA SER A 25 -32.09 -19.38 23.76
C SER A 25 -31.48 -20.34 22.73
N THR A 26 -31.29 -21.57 23.18
CA THR A 26 -30.60 -22.74 22.58
C THR A 26 -31.12 -23.20 21.20
N PRO A 27 -30.34 -24.01 20.45
CA PRO A 27 -30.41 -24.11 18.99
C PRO A 27 -31.40 -25.17 18.50
N SER A 28 -31.88 -25.03 17.26
CA SER A 28 -32.54 -26.10 16.51
C SER A 28 -31.97 -26.21 15.10
N SER A 29 -31.50 -27.42 14.80
CA SER A 29 -31.34 -28.10 13.49
C SER A 29 -31.28 -27.25 12.21
N ARG A 30 -30.08 -27.20 11.60
CA ARG A 30 -29.83 -26.67 10.25
C ARG A 30 -30.36 -27.62 9.17
N SER A 31 -31.48 -27.26 8.55
CA SER A 31 -31.75 -27.63 7.15
C SER A 31 -30.97 -26.68 6.24
N ALA A 32 -30.31 -27.22 5.23
CA ALA A 32 -29.75 -26.45 4.12
C ALA A 32 -30.91 -25.75 3.37
N ARG A 33 -31.24 -24.53 3.80
CA ARG A 33 -32.25 -23.70 3.15
C ARG A 33 -31.62 -23.04 1.94
N SER A 34 -32.22 -23.28 0.78
CA SER A 34 -31.96 -22.53 -0.46
C SER A 34 -31.99 -21.03 -0.17
N THR A 35 -31.14 -20.28 -0.86
CA THR A 35 -31.09 -18.81 -0.79
C THR A 35 -32.50 -18.25 -0.85
N PRO A 36 -32.92 -17.36 0.08
CA PRO A 36 -34.30 -16.86 0.12
C PRO A 36 -34.68 -16.25 -1.23
N GLU A 37 -35.83 -16.67 -1.75
CA GLU A 37 -36.38 -16.15 -3.01
C GLU A 37 -36.43 -14.62 -2.94
N GLY A 38 -35.70 -13.94 -3.84
CA GLY A 38 -35.64 -12.48 -3.93
C GLY A 38 -34.32 -11.83 -3.51
N LEU A 39 -33.33 -12.56 -3.00
CA LEU A 39 -32.01 -11.99 -2.72
C LEU A 39 -31.20 -11.79 -4.03
N VAL A 40 -31.09 -10.54 -4.49
CA VAL A 40 -30.21 -10.18 -5.62
C VAL A 40 -28.80 -9.95 -5.07
N ILE A 41 -27.85 -10.77 -5.52
CA ILE A 41 -26.45 -10.68 -5.10
C ILE A 41 -25.67 -9.89 -6.15
N PRO A 42 -25.07 -8.74 -5.81
CA PRO A 42 -24.29 -7.96 -6.76
C PRO A 42 -23.04 -8.69 -7.27
N PRO A 43 -22.61 -8.42 -8.52
CA PRO A 43 -21.40 -9.01 -9.08
C PRO A 43 -20.13 -8.49 -8.39
N ILE A 44 -19.08 -9.32 -8.38
CA ILE A 44 -17.72 -8.96 -7.94
C ILE A 44 -16.73 -9.40 -9.04
N PRO A 45 -15.80 -8.53 -9.50
CA PRO A 45 -15.55 -7.14 -9.08
C PRO A 45 -16.66 -6.16 -9.53
N PRO A 46 -16.74 -4.97 -8.92
CA PRO A 46 -17.67 -3.93 -9.36
C PRO A 46 -17.36 -3.49 -10.80
N THR A 47 -18.39 -3.20 -11.59
CA THR A 47 -18.27 -2.83 -13.02
C THR A 47 -17.46 -1.55 -13.25
N ASN A 48 -17.51 -0.60 -12.30
CA ASN A 48 -16.80 0.68 -12.36
C ASN A 48 -15.81 0.77 -11.20
N ASP A 49 -14.60 0.23 -11.39
CA ASP A 49 -13.56 0.27 -10.37
C ASP A 49 -12.86 1.64 -10.34
N PRO A 50 -12.93 2.41 -9.23
CA PRO A 50 -12.29 3.71 -9.13
C PRO A 50 -10.79 3.62 -8.78
N LEU A 51 -10.24 2.43 -8.45
CA LEU A 51 -8.82 2.23 -8.13
C LEU A 51 -7.93 2.23 -9.38
N VAL A 52 -7.87 3.38 -10.04
CA VAL A 52 -7.14 3.61 -11.29
C VAL A 52 -5.99 4.60 -11.05
N VAL A 53 -4.86 4.32 -11.67
CA VAL A 53 -3.73 5.25 -11.76
C VAL A 53 -3.72 5.84 -13.16
N THR A 54 -3.75 7.16 -13.25
CA THR A 54 -3.72 7.90 -14.51
C THR A 54 -2.47 8.80 -14.56
N LEU A 55 -2.30 9.53 -15.66
CA LEU A 55 -1.31 10.59 -15.77
C LEU A 55 -2.02 11.95 -15.65
N ASP A 56 -1.42 12.87 -14.90
CA ASP A 56 -1.84 14.27 -14.88
C ASP A 56 -1.41 15.00 -16.16
N THR A 57 -1.74 16.29 -16.26
CA THR A 57 -1.37 17.14 -17.41
C THR A 57 0.13 17.32 -17.61
N HIS A 58 0.95 16.97 -16.60
CA HIS A 58 2.40 17.05 -16.64
C HIS A 58 3.03 15.66 -16.86
N GLY A 59 2.23 14.61 -17.05
CA GLY A 59 2.70 13.24 -17.21
C GLY A 59 3.06 12.54 -15.90
N HIS A 60 2.68 13.09 -14.75
CA HIS A 60 2.91 12.45 -13.44
C HIS A 60 1.81 11.45 -13.12
N ARG A 61 2.20 10.34 -12.48
CA ARG A 61 1.26 9.30 -12.05
C ARG A 61 0.42 9.80 -10.87
N VAL A 62 -0.89 9.72 -10.99
CA VAL A 62 -1.83 10.15 -9.95
C VAL A 62 -2.91 9.09 -9.70
N PHE A 63 -3.34 8.98 -8.45
CA PHE A 63 -4.53 8.20 -8.09
C PHE A 63 -5.77 9.07 -8.29
N LEU A 64 -6.81 8.49 -8.90
CA LEU A 64 -8.13 9.11 -8.82
C LEU A 64 -8.63 9.08 -7.38
N ARG A 65 -9.37 10.12 -6.98
CA ARG A 65 -10.04 10.13 -5.68
C ARG A 65 -11.12 9.05 -5.69
N VAL A 66 -11.09 8.17 -4.69
CA VAL A 66 -12.04 7.05 -4.55
C VAL A 66 -13.02 7.24 -3.40
N SER A 67 -12.79 8.20 -2.51
CA SER A 67 -13.71 8.59 -1.44
C SER A 67 -13.49 10.05 -1.01
N ASP A 68 -14.58 10.76 -0.69
CA ASP A 68 -14.54 12.10 -0.09
C ASP A 68 -14.46 12.07 1.45
N ALA A 69 -14.61 10.90 2.07
CA ALA A 69 -14.51 10.69 3.51
C ALA A 69 -13.41 9.67 3.82
N PRO A 70 -12.12 10.02 3.63
CA PRO A 70 -11.02 9.10 3.87
C PRO A 70 -10.90 8.73 5.35
N LEU A 71 -10.50 7.49 5.62
CA LEU A 71 -10.04 7.12 6.95
C LEU A 71 -8.67 7.72 7.27
N GLN A 72 -8.41 7.90 8.56
CA GLN A 72 -7.13 8.37 9.06
C GLN A 72 -6.00 7.43 8.65
N VAL A 73 -4.87 8.01 8.24
CA VAL A 73 -3.72 7.29 7.65
C VAL A 73 -3.05 6.33 8.64
N ASP A 74 -3.21 6.53 9.94
CA ASP A 74 -2.65 5.70 11.00
C ASP A 74 -3.63 4.61 11.49
N SER A 75 -4.86 4.61 11.01
CA SER A 75 -5.86 3.60 11.37
C SER A 75 -5.37 2.19 11.01
N SER A 76 -5.70 1.23 11.87
CA SER A 76 -5.26 -0.17 11.71
C SER A 76 -5.71 -0.77 10.37
N HIS A 77 -6.90 -0.39 9.90
CA HIS A 77 -7.41 -0.84 8.61
C HIS A 77 -6.60 -0.25 7.45
N VAL A 78 -6.32 1.06 7.44
CA VAL A 78 -5.44 1.67 6.42
C VAL A 78 -4.05 1.02 6.42
N ARG A 79 -3.46 0.78 7.61
CA ARG A 79 -2.15 0.11 7.72
C ARG A 79 -2.13 -1.28 7.11
N ARG A 80 -3.20 -2.06 7.29
CA ARG A 80 -3.33 -3.38 6.63
C ARG A 80 -3.33 -3.26 5.11
N LEU A 81 -4.03 -2.27 4.55
CA LEU A 81 -4.09 -2.07 3.09
C LEU A 81 -2.71 -1.73 2.50
N VAL A 82 -1.93 -0.86 3.15
CA VAL A 82 -0.59 -0.49 2.67
C VAL A 82 0.47 -1.58 2.90
N GLN A 83 0.23 -2.50 3.83
CA GLN A 83 1.07 -3.67 4.09
C GLN A 83 0.64 -4.90 3.28
N PHE A 84 -0.50 -4.84 2.59
CA PHE A 84 -0.99 -5.94 1.81
C PHE A 84 -0.13 -6.18 0.55
N ASN A 85 0.15 -7.45 0.29
CA ASN A 85 0.89 -7.90 -0.87
C ASN A 85 0.24 -9.16 -1.44
N ALA A 86 -0.43 -9.03 -2.59
CA ALA A 86 -1.29 -10.06 -3.17
C ALA A 86 -0.54 -11.34 -3.60
N ALA A 87 0.74 -11.20 -3.92
CA ALA A 87 1.67 -12.31 -4.12
C ALA A 87 3.02 -11.82 -3.61
N PRO A 88 3.74 -12.56 -2.75
CA PRO A 88 5.06 -12.11 -2.34
C PRO A 88 5.96 -12.17 -3.57
N VAL A 89 6.11 -11.05 -4.28
CA VAL A 89 7.28 -10.85 -5.12
C VAL A 89 8.42 -10.79 -4.12
N PRO A 90 9.33 -11.77 -4.09
CA PRO A 90 10.33 -11.85 -3.03
C PRO A 90 11.25 -10.63 -3.06
N LYS A 91 11.40 -10.01 -4.24
CA LYS A 91 12.32 -8.91 -4.50
C LYS A 91 11.72 -7.93 -5.52
N CYS A 92 11.89 -6.63 -5.31
CA CYS A 92 11.61 -5.66 -6.37
C CYS A 92 12.58 -5.89 -7.55
N ALA A 93 12.24 -5.38 -8.73
CA ALA A 93 13.01 -5.56 -9.97
C ALA A 93 14.50 -5.21 -9.79
N ASN A 94 14.81 -4.10 -9.10
CA ASN A 94 16.19 -3.68 -8.83
C ASN A 94 16.93 -4.71 -7.95
N CYS A 95 16.31 -5.18 -6.86
CA CYS A 95 16.92 -6.18 -6.00
C CYS A 95 17.06 -7.55 -6.67
N ALA A 96 16.12 -7.89 -7.56
CA ALA A 96 16.18 -9.11 -8.36
C ALA A 96 17.36 -9.06 -9.35
N GLU A 97 17.54 -7.94 -10.05
CA GLU A 97 18.65 -7.73 -10.98
C GLU A 97 20.01 -7.79 -10.27
N LEU A 98 20.11 -7.20 -9.07
CA LEU A 98 21.34 -7.15 -8.30
C LEU A 98 21.61 -8.40 -7.45
N ALA A 99 20.68 -9.38 -7.46
CA ALA A 99 20.72 -10.56 -6.61
C ALA A 99 20.85 -10.25 -5.09
N ILE A 100 20.31 -9.11 -4.63
CA ILE A 100 20.36 -8.67 -3.22
C ILE A 100 19.06 -9.03 -2.51
N ASP A 101 19.11 -9.26 -1.20
CA ASP A 101 17.92 -9.49 -0.40
C ASP A 101 17.06 -8.24 -0.27
N CYS A 102 15.78 -8.40 -0.58
CA CYS A 102 14.80 -7.34 -0.56
C CYS A 102 13.86 -7.57 0.62
N SER A 103 13.59 -6.52 1.39
CA SER A 103 12.56 -6.56 2.42
C SER A 103 11.46 -5.56 2.08
N PHE A 104 10.26 -6.11 1.83
CA PHE A 104 9.04 -5.32 1.80
C PHE A 104 8.57 -5.09 3.24
N VAL A 105 8.26 -3.83 3.56
CA VAL A 105 7.71 -3.43 4.87
C VAL A 105 6.31 -2.86 4.69
N GLU A 106 6.20 -1.86 3.81
CA GLU A 106 4.97 -1.14 3.54
C GLU A 106 5.08 -0.45 2.17
N ALA A 107 3.97 -0.35 1.45
CA ALA A 107 3.91 0.41 0.22
C ALA A 107 4.22 1.91 0.45
N GLY A 108 4.88 2.53 -0.53
CA GLY A 108 5.37 3.90 -0.45
C GLY A 108 6.71 4.02 0.25
N ILE A 109 7.30 2.93 0.76
CA ILE A 109 8.65 2.95 1.34
C ILE A 109 9.57 2.10 0.44
N PRO A 110 10.67 2.64 -0.08
CA PRO A 110 11.62 1.85 -0.86
C PRO A 110 12.27 0.79 0.04
N CYS A 111 12.64 -0.35 -0.53
CA CYS A 111 13.37 -1.35 0.26
C CYS A 111 14.75 -0.81 0.64
N PRO A 112 15.34 -1.31 1.75
CA PRO A 112 16.63 -0.81 2.22
C PRO A 112 17.74 -0.81 1.16
N PRO A 113 17.92 -1.84 0.31
CA PRO A 113 18.92 -1.79 -0.76
C PRO A 113 18.65 -0.66 -1.77
N CYS A 114 17.41 -0.48 -2.21
CA CYS A 114 17.06 0.61 -3.13
C CYS A 114 17.27 1.98 -2.50
N ALA A 115 16.96 2.14 -1.21
CA ALA A 115 17.26 3.38 -0.48
C ALA A 115 18.77 3.66 -0.43
N ILE A 116 19.59 2.64 -0.10
CA ILE A 116 21.06 2.72 -0.01
C ILE A 116 21.73 2.92 -1.38
N LEU A 117 21.11 2.47 -2.46
CA LEU A 117 21.60 2.73 -3.82
C LEU A 117 21.08 4.06 -4.38
N GLY A 118 20.30 4.82 -3.60
CA GLY A 118 19.70 6.07 -4.05
C GLY A 118 18.66 5.89 -5.16
N ILE A 119 18.05 4.71 -5.28
CA ILE A 119 17.01 4.36 -6.25
C ILE A 119 15.64 4.37 -5.53
N PRO A 120 15.08 5.54 -5.17
CA PRO A 120 13.85 5.60 -4.38
C PRO A 120 12.61 5.12 -5.16
N ASP A 121 12.70 5.07 -6.49
CA ASP A 121 11.63 4.66 -7.40
C ASP A 121 11.75 3.15 -7.70
N CYS A 122 11.41 2.32 -6.72
CA CYS A 122 11.34 0.86 -6.87
C CYS A 122 9.89 0.38 -6.89
N ASP A 123 9.65 -0.93 -7.05
CA ASP A 123 8.28 -1.47 -7.12
C ASP A 123 7.43 -1.10 -5.89
N TRP A 124 8.04 -1.01 -4.70
CA TRP A 124 7.34 -0.68 -3.46
C TRP A 124 6.86 0.78 -3.40
N THR A 125 7.47 1.67 -4.17
CA THR A 125 7.07 3.09 -4.32
C THR A 125 6.33 3.33 -5.63
N ASN A 126 6.03 2.29 -6.41
CA ASN A 126 5.36 2.41 -7.71
C ASN A 126 3.83 2.47 -7.55
N PRO A 127 3.16 3.55 -7.99
CA PRO A 127 1.71 3.69 -7.90
C PRO A 127 0.91 2.57 -8.58
N TYR A 128 1.37 2.07 -9.73
CA TYR A 128 0.66 1.01 -10.47
C TYR A 128 0.67 -0.31 -9.71
N TRP A 129 1.82 -0.66 -9.13
CA TRP A 129 1.96 -1.85 -8.30
C TRP A 129 1.07 -1.75 -7.06
N PHE A 130 1.08 -0.60 -6.40
CA PHE A 130 0.22 -0.37 -5.23
C PHE A 130 -1.28 -0.44 -5.57
N ALA A 131 -1.71 0.18 -6.68
CA ALA A 131 -3.09 0.10 -7.15
C ALA A 131 -3.52 -1.34 -7.45
N GLN A 132 -2.63 -2.14 -8.06
CA GLN A 132 -2.90 -3.55 -8.29
C GLN A 132 -3.12 -4.31 -6.98
N ASN A 133 -2.30 -4.09 -5.96
CA ASN A 133 -2.51 -4.69 -4.64
C ASN A 133 -3.81 -4.25 -3.97
N LEU A 134 -4.16 -2.96 -4.06
CA LEU A 134 -5.44 -2.48 -3.54
C LEU A 134 -6.63 -3.16 -4.22
N ARG A 135 -6.57 -3.40 -5.54
CA ARG A 135 -7.63 -4.13 -6.26
C ARG A 135 -7.75 -5.58 -5.80
N HIS A 136 -6.63 -6.28 -5.62
CA HIS A 136 -6.64 -7.64 -5.06
C HIS A 136 -7.21 -7.66 -3.64
N CYS A 137 -6.80 -6.69 -2.81
CA CYS A 137 -7.29 -6.52 -1.45
C CYS A 137 -8.80 -6.27 -1.43
N ARG A 138 -9.29 -5.37 -2.29
CA ARG A 138 -10.71 -5.09 -2.50
C ARG A 138 -11.46 -6.37 -2.82
N ASP A 139 -11.01 -7.10 -3.84
CA ASP A 139 -11.73 -8.27 -4.32
C ASP A 139 -11.80 -9.35 -3.24
N ALA A 140 -10.74 -9.53 -2.44
CA ALA A 140 -10.76 -10.42 -1.28
C ALA A 140 -11.72 -9.92 -0.18
N TYR A 141 -11.65 -8.65 0.18
CA TYR A 141 -12.47 -8.03 1.22
C TYR A 141 -13.97 -8.05 0.86
N ILE A 142 -14.34 -7.55 -0.31
CA ILE A 142 -15.75 -7.49 -0.76
C ILE A 142 -16.33 -8.89 -0.88
N ARG A 143 -15.57 -9.89 -1.36
CA ARG A 143 -16.05 -11.29 -1.38
C ARG A 143 -16.33 -11.80 0.01
N HIS A 144 -15.39 -11.62 0.94
CA HIS A 144 -15.55 -12.08 2.32
C HIS A 144 -16.76 -11.45 3.01
N GLU A 145 -16.92 -10.13 2.89
CA GLU A 145 -18.03 -9.39 3.49
C GLU A 145 -19.37 -9.78 2.86
N ARG A 146 -19.42 -9.92 1.53
CA ARG A 146 -20.62 -10.41 0.85
C ARG A 146 -21.03 -11.78 1.36
N ASP A 147 -20.10 -12.72 1.43
CA ASP A 147 -20.39 -14.10 1.85
C ASP A 147 -20.83 -14.14 3.33
N SER A 148 -20.29 -13.24 4.16
CA SER A 148 -20.72 -13.03 5.55
C SER A 148 -22.14 -12.48 5.64
N LEU A 149 -22.49 -11.48 4.82
CA LEU A 149 -23.85 -10.93 4.75
C LEU A 149 -24.87 -11.96 4.23
N VAL A 150 -24.50 -12.75 3.22
CA VAL A 150 -25.35 -13.85 2.72
C VAL A 150 -25.61 -14.88 3.83
N THR A 151 -24.58 -15.20 4.61
CA THR A 151 -24.71 -16.11 5.76
C THR A 151 -25.63 -15.51 6.83
N ALA A 152 -25.48 -14.22 7.16
CA ALA A 152 -26.33 -13.53 8.11
C ALA A 152 -27.81 -13.50 7.67
N VAL A 153 -28.09 -13.36 6.37
CA VAL A 153 -29.45 -13.45 5.83
C VAL A 153 -30.01 -14.88 5.96
N ARG A 154 -29.19 -15.90 5.67
CA ARG A 154 -29.61 -17.32 5.77
C ARG A 154 -29.87 -17.76 7.21
N GLU A 155 -29.17 -17.17 8.17
CA GLU A 155 -29.29 -17.47 9.61
C GLU A 155 -30.29 -16.55 10.33
N ASP A 156 -31.13 -15.80 9.59
CA ASP A 156 -32.12 -14.86 10.10
C ASP A 156 -31.54 -13.78 11.05
N HIS A 157 -30.24 -13.48 10.90
CA HIS A 157 -29.54 -12.41 11.61
C HIS A 157 -29.61 -11.06 10.87
N LEU A 158 -29.96 -11.08 9.58
CA LEU A 158 -30.17 -9.91 8.74
C LEU A 158 -31.41 -10.09 7.86
N ALA A 159 -32.31 -9.11 7.85
CA ALA A 159 -33.45 -9.15 6.93
C ALA A 159 -32.96 -9.05 5.47
N PRO A 160 -33.48 -9.85 4.52
CA PRO A 160 -33.07 -9.80 3.12
C PRO A 160 -33.16 -8.39 2.50
N SER A 161 -34.16 -7.62 2.89
CA SER A 161 -34.37 -6.22 2.43
C SER A 161 -33.27 -5.25 2.87
N LEU A 162 -32.45 -5.60 3.85
CA LEU A 162 -31.34 -4.78 4.34
C LEU A 162 -30.00 -5.15 3.68
N PHE A 163 -29.93 -6.25 2.93
CA PHE A 163 -28.69 -6.76 2.36
C PHE A 163 -27.99 -5.72 1.47
N GLU A 164 -28.72 -5.11 0.54
CA GLU A 164 -28.15 -4.14 -0.41
C GLU A 164 -27.54 -2.94 0.32
N ARG A 165 -28.26 -2.39 1.31
CA ARG A 165 -27.79 -1.27 2.12
C ARG A 165 -26.52 -1.62 2.92
N GLU A 166 -26.49 -2.80 3.54
CA GLU A 166 -25.31 -3.23 4.30
C GLU A 166 -24.11 -3.51 3.37
N PHE A 167 -24.35 -4.08 2.20
CA PHE A 167 -23.32 -4.31 1.20
C PHE A 167 -22.77 -3.00 0.61
N GLU A 168 -23.63 -2.01 0.38
CA GLU A 168 -23.20 -0.66 -0.01
C GLU A 168 -22.32 -0.03 1.09
N ARG A 169 -22.72 -0.16 2.37
CA ARG A 169 -21.92 0.34 3.50
C ARG A 169 -20.53 -0.30 3.54
N VAL A 170 -20.43 -1.60 3.26
CA VAL A 170 -19.16 -2.32 3.15
C VAL A 170 -18.28 -1.73 2.04
N GLN A 171 -18.85 -1.45 0.87
CA GLN A 171 -18.10 -0.84 -0.24
C GLN A 171 -17.63 0.57 0.11
N VAL A 172 -18.51 1.42 0.64
CA VAL A 172 -18.18 2.78 1.08
C VAL A 172 -17.04 2.76 2.09
N TRP A 173 -17.10 1.86 3.07
CA TRP A 173 -16.05 1.69 4.08
C TRP A 173 -14.71 1.27 3.46
N PHE A 174 -14.73 0.32 2.52
CA PHE A 174 -13.52 -0.10 1.83
C PHE A 174 -12.90 1.07 1.06
N TYR A 175 -13.68 1.86 0.32
CA TYR A 175 -13.15 2.97 -0.47
C TYR A 175 -12.67 4.15 0.40
N ALA A 176 -13.33 4.42 1.53
CA ALA A 176 -12.81 5.35 2.55
C ALA A 176 -11.43 4.91 3.06
N SER A 177 -11.27 3.61 3.31
CA SER A 177 -10.01 3.02 3.73
C SER A 177 -8.93 3.06 2.64
N ALA A 178 -9.31 2.71 1.41
CA ALA A 178 -8.41 2.75 0.26
C ALA A 178 -7.93 4.17 -0.02
N GLN A 179 -8.79 5.18 0.12
CA GLN A 179 -8.39 6.58 0.01
C GLN A 179 -7.37 6.96 1.10
N GLY A 180 -7.57 6.53 2.35
CA GLY A 180 -6.59 6.70 3.42
C GLY A 180 -5.26 6.01 3.12
N ALA A 181 -5.30 4.81 2.55
CA ALA A 181 -4.12 4.04 2.14
C ALA A 181 -3.36 4.70 0.98
N ILE A 182 -4.09 5.26 -0.01
CA ILE A 182 -3.52 6.07 -1.09
C ILE A 182 -2.82 7.30 -0.53
N THR A 183 -3.47 8.04 0.37
CA THR A 183 -2.86 9.22 1.01
C THR A 183 -1.58 8.82 1.75
N ARG A 184 -1.61 7.73 2.53
CA ARG A 184 -0.42 7.22 3.24
C ARG A 184 0.70 6.81 2.30
N PHE A 185 0.38 6.05 1.26
CA PHE A 185 1.34 5.64 0.22
C PHE A 185 2.05 6.86 -0.39
N LEU A 186 1.30 7.89 -0.78
CA LEU A 186 1.84 9.10 -1.37
C LEU A 186 2.72 9.89 -0.38
N LEU A 187 2.29 10.00 0.88
CA LEU A 187 3.05 10.63 1.94
C LEU A 187 4.38 9.91 2.18
N ASN A 188 4.34 8.58 2.31
CA ASN A 188 5.53 7.76 2.48
C ASN A 188 6.47 7.91 1.28
N ALA A 189 5.97 7.74 0.06
CA ALA A 189 6.78 7.78 -1.15
C ALA A 189 7.51 9.11 -1.30
N ARG A 190 6.80 10.22 -1.04
CA ARG A 190 7.38 11.56 -1.03
C ARG A 190 8.42 11.71 0.08
N ALA A 191 8.09 11.35 1.31
CA ALA A 191 8.98 11.50 2.45
C ALA A 191 10.27 10.68 2.28
N THR A 192 10.17 9.43 1.86
CA THR A 192 11.32 8.54 1.69
C THR A 192 12.18 8.92 0.49
N ARG A 193 11.57 9.40 -0.60
CA ARG A 193 12.32 9.93 -1.75
C ARG A 193 13.12 11.15 -1.34
N ASP A 194 12.50 12.10 -0.66
CA ASP A 194 13.16 13.31 -0.17
C ASP A 194 14.25 12.97 0.84
N LEU A 195 14.02 12.03 1.75
CA LEU A 195 15.03 11.57 2.72
C LEU A 195 16.23 10.92 2.04
N ALA A 196 16.02 10.06 1.05
CA ALA A 196 17.12 9.44 0.30
C ALA A 196 17.95 10.50 -0.43
N VAL A 197 17.31 11.39 -1.21
CA VAL A 197 18.00 12.41 -2.01
C VAL A 197 18.71 13.45 -1.13
N ARG A 198 18.02 14.00 -0.12
CA ARG A 198 18.61 14.98 0.80
C ARG A 198 19.68 14.35 1.69
N GLY A 199 19.51 13.09 2.09
CA GLY A 199 20.49 12.35 2.88
C GLY A 199 21.84 12.28 2.19
N TYR A 200 21.87 11.89 0.91
CA TYR A 200 23.12 11.92 0.12
C TYR A 200 23.68 13.33 -0.06
N GLY A 201 22.82 14.34 -0.28
CA GLY A 201 23.24 15.74 -0.35
C GLY A 201 23.93 16.21 0.93
N ALA A 202 23.35 15.90 2.09
CA ALA A 202 23.91 16.26 3.39
C ALA A 202 25.24 15.54 3.65
N LEU A 203 25.33 14.24 3.35
CA LEU A 203 26.57 13.47 3.48
C LEU A 203 27.69 14.00 2.58
N ALA A 204 27.38 14.30 1.32
CA ALA A 204 28.34 14.89 0.40
C ALA A 204 28.82 16.25 0.91
N ASN A 205 27.89 17.13 1.31
CA ASN A 205 28.21 18.48 1.78
C ASN A 205 29.00 18.50 3.10
N ALA A 206 28.76 17.51 3.98
CA ALA A 206 29.52 17.35 5.22
C ALA A 206 30.96 16.91 4.98
N SER A 207 31.25 16.30 3.83
CA SER A 207 32.61 15.91 3.45
C SER A 207 33.39 17.07 2.84
N THR A 208 34.65 17.18 3.24
CA THR A 208 35.66 18.08 2.66
C THR A 208 36.83 17.32 2.03
N ASP A 209 36.90 15.99 2.22
CA ASP A 209 37.96 15.15 1.67
C ASP A 209 37.63 14.74 0.23
N VAL A 210 38.29 15.40 -0.73
CA VAL A 210 38.14 15.13 -2.16
C VAL A 210 38.53 13.69 -2.52
N ALA A 211 39.59 13.15 -1.92
CA ALA A 211 40.04 11.79 -2.21
C ALA A 211 39.00 10.76 -1.75
N HIS A 212 38.39 10.98 -0.59
CA HIS A 212 37.30 10.14 -0.10
C HIS A 212 36.07 10.19 -1.01
N LEU A 213 35.66 11.39 -1.44
CA LEU A 213 34.52 11.56 -2.35
C LEU A 213 34.77 10.95 -3.74
N LEU A 214 35.99 11.03 -4.26
CA LEU A 214 36.37 10.38 -5.52
C LEU A 214 36.36 8.85 -5.39
N ARG A 215 36.85 8.29 -4.28
CA ARG A 215 36.75 6.84 -4.01
C ARG A 215 35.30 6.40 -3.89
N PHE A 216 34.47 7.18 -3.21
CA PHE A 216 33.02 6.93 -3.15
C PHE A 216 32.43 6.90 -4.56
N LEU A 217 32.72 7.88 -5.43
CA LEU A 217 32.21 7.91 -6.80
C LEU A 217 32.62 6.68 -7.61
N ALA A 218 33.87 6.24 -7.49
CA ALA A 218 34.35 5.03 -8.17
C ALA A 218 33.53 3.80 -7.74
N ILE A 219 33.44 3.56 -6.42
CA ILE A 219 32.70 2.42 -5.85
C ILE A 219 31.20 2.51 -6.17
N ALA A 220 30.62 3.71 -6.06
CA ALA A 220 29.20 3.94 -6.30
C ALA A 220 28.82 3.70 -7.78
N THR A 221 29.72 4.02 -8.71
CA THR A 221 29.54 3.74 -10.13
C THR A 221 29.57 2.23 -10.39
N GLU A 222 30.53 1.51 -9.82
CA GLU A 222 30.60 0.05 -9.90
C GLU A 222 29.37 -0.63 -9.28
N SER A 223 28.87 -0.07 -8.19
CA SER A 223 27.69 -0.56 -7.46
C SER A 223 26.35 -0.16 -8.10
N ARG A 224 26.37 0.49 -9.27
CA ARG A 224 25.19 0.97 -10.00
C ARG A 224 24.28 1.88 -9.17
N MET A 225 24.90 2.76 -8.37
CA MET A 225 24.17 3.77 -7.62
C MET A 225 23.43 4.73 -8.56
N HIS A 226 22.31 5.27 -8.09
CA HIS A 226 21.47 6.14 -8.91
C HIS A 226 22.24 7.37 -9.43
N PRO A 227 22.07 7.75 -10.71
CA PRO A 227 22.82 8.85 -11.33
C PRO A 227 22.71 10.18 -10.61
N LEU A 228 21.54 10.50 -10.06
CA LEU A 228 21.35 11.74 -9.27
C LEU A 228 22.26 11.77 -8.04
N THR A 229 22.46 10.64 -7.37
CA THR A 229 23.35 10.56 -6.20
C THR A 229 24.80 10.74 -6.61
N LEU A 230 25.21 10.11 -7.72
CA LEU A 230 26.55 10.32 -8.30
C LEU A 230 26.76 11.79 -8.68
N GLN A 231 25.75 12.44 -9.28
CA GLN A 231 25.81 13.85 -9.65
C GLN A 231 25.94 14.77 -8.43
N ILE A 232 25.20 14.51 -7.35
CA ILE A 232 25.30 15.25 -6.09
C ILE A 232 26.75 15.23 -5.57
N VAL A 233 27.37 14.04 -5.53
CA VAL A 233 28.74 13.89 -5.04
C VAL A 233 29.76 14.52 -6.00
N ALA A 234 29.59 14.33 -7.31
CA ALA A 234 30.45 14.94 -8.32
C ALA A 234 30.43 16.48 -8.25
N ASN A 235 29.25 17.09 -8.14
CA ASN A 235 29.10 18.54 -7.99
C ASN A 235 29.80 19.05 -6.72
N ARG A 236 29.75 18.28 -5.62
CA ARG A 236 30.45 18.63 -4.39
C ARG A 236 31.97 18.61 -4.57
N VAL A 237 32.51 17.59 -5.22
CA VAL A 237 33.95 17.52 -5.56
C VAL A 237 34.37 18.74 -6.37
N GLN A 238 33.61 19.08 -7.41
CA GLN A 238 33.89 20.27 -8.23
C GLN A 238 33.89 21.56 -7.40
N THR A 239 32.94 21.70 -6.47
CA THR A 239 32.84 22.87 -5.58
C THR A 239 34.08 23.00 -4.69
N ILE A 240 34.56 21.90 -4.11
CA ILE A 240 35.76 21.91 -3.24
C ILE A 240 37.00 22.27 -4.06
N ILE A 241 37.19 21.64 -5.23
CA ILE A 241 38.33 21.93 -6.11
C ILE A 241 38.32 23.40 -6.54
N ALA A 242 37.17 23.93 -6.95
CA ALA A 242 37.04 25.34 -7.32
C ALA A 242 37.43 26.27 -6.17
N SER A 243 37.03 25.96 -4.93
CA SER A 243 37.40 26.76 -3.75
C SER A 243 38.89 26.68 -3.37
N MET A 244 39.61 25.65 -3.81
CA MET A 244 41.06 25.53 -3.59
C MET A 244 41.87 26.31 -4.63
N MET A 245 41.26 26.65 -5.76
CA MET A 245 41.91 27.38 -6.85
C MET A 245 41.65 28.89 -6.82
N SER A 246 40.71 29.35 -5.98
CA SER A 246 40.40 30.75 -5.72
C SER A 246 41.19 31.29 -4.53
#